data_AF-A0A8T1WA29-F1
#
_entry.id   AF-A0A8T1WA29-F1
#
_cell.length_a   1.000
_cell.length_b   1.000
_cell.length_c   1.000
_cell.angle_alpha   90.00
_cell.angle_beta   90.00
_cell.angle_gamma   90.00
#
_symmetry.space_group_name_H-M   'P 1'
#
loop_
_entity.id
_entity.type
_entity.pdbx_description
1 polymer ?
#
loop_
_entity_poly.entity_id
_entity_poly.type
_entity_poly.pdbx_seq_one_letter_code
_entity_poly.pdbx_strand_id
1 'polypeptide(L)'
;MKAARVLAATAAVLVCFDAVAATSSLPSIKLGFNIQRSTMEVYGTSSFDVYVRPVLSGANVSFDGKVSFEQNGTTHNFYVVDSIPYHEVVNTTGDSTTCLPTALYPSVPDIVDAIASATAVATVNTDQEISCNNGTWLSTTFAGESYVLCTGVDAEDGNFTIHGEDLSISFEYLEEDVTITKPTNAPSDCSAVSDGSVALSSLGQLYGLTLSSTRRALKEEAGAAHLASSSCTCQGTPRPCLFFHGMDVEADGGIVDSYSFFGDVKEHAPCCSSFSFAILNTVDYEWYNDTLQQKACNAAMNVSTGTTDSGSTEINDLIIVAHSMGNNMLAGALATGKCSIGSNVDWVDLSGPMKGSMGSDFLHEICDGGNVLQDILTELGGLIGQCPGTTTRRSLVYDGGDYCDSECSARYAAARTVHEKYVTAGMCGTTYSGLLSSEYAGLLAGGLLIPHHSSKNDGIVEFQSCLANLDSSSFETSYSTTWYAAALNHADTTFHNGEGLFSSAKKPLKWFECLL
;
A
#
# COMPACT_ATOMS: atom_id res chain seq x y z
N MET A 1 74.81 -27.69 36.35
CA MET A 1 74.56 -28.28 35.01
C MET A 1 73.39 -27.54 34.39
N LYS A 2 73.63 -26.88 33.24
CA LYS A 2 72.69 -26.41 32.21
C LYS A 2 71.50 -25.53 32.68
N ALA A 3 71.16 -24.39 32.09
CA ALA A 3 71.73 -23.58 31.01
C ALA A 3 70.92 -22.27 30.95
N ALA A 4 71.58 -21.21 30.46
CA ALA A 4 71.05 -20.13 29.62
C ALA A 4 69.92 -19.23 30.17
N ARG A 5 70.22 -17.96 30.50
CA ARG A 5 70.21 -16.75 29.62
C ARG A 5 68.78 -16.21 29.41
N VAL A 6 68.38 -15.11 30.05
CA VAL A 6 68.78 -13.68 29.86
C VAL A 6 67.75 -12.94 28.99
N LEU A 7 67.39 -11.76 29.50
CA LEU A 7 66.96 -10.51 28.84
C LEU A 7 65.47 -10.16 28.72
N ALA A 8 65.28 -8.89 29.09
CA ALA A 8 64.10 -8.04 29.11
C ALA A 8 63.23 -8.05 27.85
N ALA A 9 61.94 -7.79 28.06
CA ALA A 9 61.05 -7.13 27.10
C ALA A 9 60.08 -6.25 27.93
N THR A 10 60.31 -4.94 27.97
CA THR A 10 59.54 -3.90 27.25
C THR A 10 58.03 -4.01 27.39
N ALA A 11 57.46 -3.03 28.08
CA ALA A 11 56.05 -2.70 28.04
C ALA A 11 55.61 -2.44 26.59
N ALA A 12 54.67 -3.24 26.10
CA ALA A 12 53.89 -2.93 24.92
C ALA A 12 52.43 -2.86 25.37
N VAL A 13 51.94 -1.62 25.42
CA VAL A 13 50.53 -1.27 25.54
C VAL A 13 49.77 -2.03 24.45
N LEU A 14 48.82 -2.88 24.85
CA LEU A 14 47.81 -3.44 23.95
C LEU A 14 46.83 -2.31 23.59
N VAL A 15 47.20 -1.50 22.60
CA VAL A 15 46.26 -0.72 21.82
C VAL A 15 45.99 -1.56 20.57
N CYS A 16 45.01 -2.46 20.69
CA CYS A 16 44.22 -2.90 19.55
C CYS A 16 42.97 -2.01 19.52
N PHE A 17 43.17 -0.72 19.24
CA PHE A 17 42.17 0.02 18.50
C PHE A 17 42.42 -0.36 17.05
N ASP A 18 41.76 -1.42 16.57
CA ASP A 18 41.69 -1.65 15.14
C ASP A 18 41.06 -0.38 14.54
N ALA A 19 41.87 0.28 13.72
CA ALA A 19 41.51 1.51 13.06
C ALA A 19 40.35 1.24 12.11
N VAL A 20 39.12 1.43 12.61
CA VAL A 20 38.08 2.06 11.79
C VAL A 20 38.72 3.35 11.34
N ALA A 21 39.11 3.44 10.06
CA ALA A 21 39.53 4.71 9.49
C ALA A 21 38.44 5.73 9.87
N ALA A 22 38.83 6.77 10.59
CA ALA A 22 37.92 7.82 11.05
C ALA A 22 37.41 8.59 9.82
N THR A 23 36.40 8.06 9.14
CA THR A 23 35.60 8.83 8.19
C THR A 23 34.84 9.85 9.03
N SER A 24 35.30 11.10 9.02
CA SER A 24 34.65 12.19 9.76
C SER A 24 33.27 12.54 9.19
N SER A 25 33.00 12.14 7.95
CA SER A 25 31.73 12.25 7.25
C SER A 25 31.63 11.16 6.19
N LEU A 26 30.40 10.83 5.80
CA LEU A 26 30.08 10.03 4.63
C LEU A 26 29.48 10.99 3.58
N PRO A 27 29.76 10.82 2.28
CA PRO A 27 29.23 11.72 1.26
C PRO A 27 27.70 11.67 1.22
N SER A 28 27.11 12.83 0.95
CA SER A 28 25.68 12.94 0.66
C SER A 28 25.33 12.22 -0.64
N ILE A 29 24.09 11.76 -0.75
CA ILE A 29 23.60 10.97 -1.88
C ILE A 29 22.46 11.72 -2.56
N LYS A 30 22.41 11.65 -3.88
CA LYS A 30 21.25 11.98 -4.69
C LYS A 30 20.66 10.70 -5.27
N LEU A 31 19.35 10.53 -5.11
CA LEU A 31 18.56 9.45 -5.68
C LEU A 31 17.61 10.05 -6.73
N GLY A 32 17.86 9.79 -8.01
CA GLY A 32 17.01 10.23 -9.12
C GLY A 32 15.96 9.19 -9.41
N PHE A 33 14.71 9.45 -9.03
CA PHE A 33 13.58 8.57 -9.28
C PHE A 33 12.99 8.81 -10.67
N ASN A 34 12.67 7.72 -11.36
CA ASN A 34 11.92 7.73 -12.60
C ASN A 34 10.81 6.67 -12.50
N ILE A 35 9.57 7.15 -12.39
CA ILE A 35 8.35 6.37 -12.26
C ILE A 35 7.89 5.96 -13.65
N GLN A 36 7.70 4.66 -13.86
CA GLN A 36 7.25 4.08 -15.12
C GLN A 36 5.72 3.96 -15.18
N ARG A 37 5.06 3.95 -14.03
CA ARG A 37 3.61 3.75 -13.88
C ARG A 37 2.93 5.03 -13.39
N SER A 38 2.01 5.60 -14.17
CA SER A 38 1.37 6.90 -13.89
C SER A 38 0.65 6.95 -12.53
N THR A 39 0.11 5.83 -12.07
CA THR A 39 -0.60 5.70 -10.79
C THR A 39 0.29 5.85 -9.56
N MET A 40 1.62 5.86 -9.76
CA MET A 40 2.62 6.07 -8.72
C MET A 40 3.23 7.47 -8.78
N GLU A 41 2.74 8.35 -9.67
CA GLU A 41 3.21 9.72 -9.74
C GLU A 41 2.94 10.46 -8.42
N VAL A 42 3.93 11.24 -7.99
CA VAL A 42 3.86 12.01 -6.76
C VAL A 42 3.62 13.46 -7.13
N TYR A 43 2.47 14.01 -6.70
CA TYR A 43 2.00 15.34 -7.13
C TYR A 43 1.93 15.52 -8.66
N GLY A 44 1.65 14.44 -9.40
CA GLY A 44 1.57 14.45 -10.88
C GLY A 44 2.95 14.54 -11.56
N THR A 45 4.01 14.14 -10.85
CA THR A 45 5.38 14.10 -11.36
C THR A 45 5.90 12.68 -11.35
N SER A 46 6.45 12.25 -12.49
CA SER A 46 7.07 10.93 -12.69
C SER A 46 8.59 10.93 -12.56
N SER A 47 9.25 12.09 -12.44
CA SER A 47 10.69 12.18 -12.27
C SER A 47 11.07 13.23 -11.22
N PHE A 48 11.80 12.81 -10.19
CA PHE A 48 12.17 13.67 -9.07
C PHE A 48 13.43 13.20 -8.37
N ASP A 49 14.11 14.13 -7.70
CA ASP A 49 15.34 13.86 -6.97
C ASP A 49 15.09 13.86 -5.46
N VAL A 50 15.58 12.82 -4.78
CA VAL A 50 15.65 12.76 -3.32
C VAL A 50 17.10 12.98 -2.89
N TYR A 51 17.32 13.94 -2.00
CA TYR A 51 18.64 14.21 -1.43
C TYR A 51 18.72 13.59 -0.04
N VAL A 52 19.83 12.90 0.23
CA VAL A 52 20.04 12.16 1.48
C VAL A 52 21.39 12.55 2.08
N ARG A 53 21.40 12.93 3.35
CA ARG A 53 22.60 13.20 4.13
C ARG A 53 22.78 12.13 5.22
N PRO A 54 23.86 11.33 5.18
CA PRO A 54 24.20 10.45 6.30
C PRO A 54 24.65 11.27 7.53
N VAL A 55 24.19 10.88 8.71
CA VAL A 55 24.49 11.52 10.00
C VAL A 55 25.13 10.48 10.92
N LEU A 56 26.42 10.65 11.22
CA LEU A 56 27.17 9.75 12.09
C LEU A 56 26.89 10.06 13.56
N SER A 57 26.50 9.03 14.32
CA SER A 57 26.35 9.07 15.77
C SER A 57 27.09 7.88 16.40
N GLY A 58 28.37 8.09 16.72
CA GLY A 58 29.24 7.04 17.21
C GLY A 58 29.50 5.96 16.14
N ALA A 59 29.02 4.74 16.39
CA ALA A 59 29.13 3.62 15.45
C ALA A 59 27.88 3.43 14.58
N ASN A 60 26.87 4.30 14.73
CA ASN A 60 25.62 4.25 13.98
C ASN A 60 25.55 5.39 12.98
N VAL A 61 24.79 5.18 11.91
CA VAL A 61 24.50 6.16 10.86
C VAL A 61 23.00 6.23 10.70
N SER A 62 22.44 7.42 10.89
CA SER A 62 21.07 7.75 10.47
C SER A 62 21.12 8.55 9.16
N PHE A 63 19.97 8.76 8.54
CA PHE A 63 19.89 9.46 7.27
C PHE A 63 18.83 10.55 7.35
N ASP A 64 19.26 11.78 7.11
CA ASP A 64 18.34 12.88 6.85
C ASP A 64 18.01 12.89 5.36
N GLY A 65 16.76 13.17 5.01
CA GLY A 65 16.27 13.14 3.63
C GLY A 65 15.44 14.37 3.29
N LYS A 66 15.48 14.79 2.02
CA LYS A 66 14.60 15.83 1.48
C LYS A 66 14.17 15.50 0.04
N VAL A 67 12.88 15.69 -0.23
CA VAL A 67 12.33 15.78 -1.59
C VAL A 67 11.32 16.93 -1.66
N SER A 68 11.21 17.55 -2.83
CA SER A 68 10.36 18.73 -3.07
C SER A 68 9.53 18.54 -4.33
N PHE A 69 8.24 18.86 -4.24
CA PHE A 69 7.30 18.82 -5.35
C PHE A 69 6.61 20.18 -5.51
N GLU A 70 6.37 20.60 -6.75
CA GLU A 70 5.66 21.83 -7.06
C GLU A 70 4.31 21.49 -7.68
N GLN A 71 3.21 21.95 -7.07
CA GLN A 71 1.88 21.74 -7.61
C GLN A 71 1.03 23.00 -7.46
N ASN A 72 0.47 23.50 -8.56
CA ASN A 72 -0.44 24.66 -8.58
C ASN A 72 0.11 25.90 -7.83
N GLY A 73 1.42 26.14 -7.90
CA GLY A 73 2.08 27.28 -7.22
C GLY A 73 2.26 27.10 -5.72
N THR A 74 2.14 25.86 -5.23
CA THR A 74 2.45 25.45 -3.86
C THR A 74 3.61 24.45 -3.88
N THR A 75 4.62 24.69 -3.06
CA THR A 75 5.74 23.76 -2.88
C THR A 75 5.42 22.83 -1.71
N HIS A 76 5.49 21.52 -1.96
CA HIS A 76 5.38 20.47 -0.96
C HIS A 76 6.76 19.87 -0.71
N ASN A 77 7.32 20.12 0.46
CA ASN A 77 8.59 19.54 0.90
C ASN A 77 8.34 18.39 1.88
N PHE A 78 9.01 17.27 1.64
CA PHE A 78 9.02 16.13 2.55
C PHE A 78 10.41 15.99 3.11
N TYR A 79 10.50 15.94 4.44
CA TYR A 79 11.76 15.84 5.17
C TYR A 79 11.76 14.60 6.04
N VAL A 80 12.94 14.03 6.23
CA VAL A 80 13.26 13.24 7.42
C VAL A 80 14.47 13.88 8.06
N VAL A 81 14.35 14.28 9.32
CA VAL A 81 15.46 14.87 10.09
C VAL A 81 15.46 14.27 11.48
N ASP A 82 16.61 13.74 11.91
CA ASP A 82 16.74 13.02 13.18
C ASP A 82 15.74 11.86 13.30
N SER A 83 15.53 11.16 12.18
CA SER A 83 14.54 10.07 12.03
C SER A 83 13.08 10.50 12.23
N ILE A 84 12.76 11.79 12.20
CA ILE A 84 11.38 12.29 12.29
C ILE A 84 10.93 12.80 10.91
N PRO A 85 9.83 12.27 10.35
CA PRO A 85 9.33 12.69 9.06
C PRO A 85 8.37 13.90 9.17
N TYR A 86 8.51 14.86 8.27
CA TYR A 86 7.70 16.09 8.22
C TYR A 86 7.22 16.40 6.80
N HIS A 87 6.03 17.00 6.70
CA HIS A 87 5.52 17.60 5.47
C HIS A 87 5.39 19.10 5.67
N GLU A 88 6.09 19.87 4.85
CA GLU A 88 6.02 21.33 4.82
C GLU A 88 5.36 21.77 3.53
N VAL A 89 4.35 22.62 3.67
CA VAL A 89 3.64 23.24 2.56
C VAL A 89 4.00 24.72 2.56
N VAL A 90 4.64 25.17 1.49
CA VAL A 90 5.07 26.56 1.28
C VAL A 90 4.23 27.15 0.15
N ASN A 91 3.55 28.26 0.42
CA ASN A 91 2.77 28.99 -0.56
C ASN A 91 2.87 30.50 -0.34
N THR A 92 2.13 31.29 -1.12
CA THR A 92 2.15 32.76 -1.01
C THR A 92 1.55 33.31 0.29
N THR A 93 0.77 32.52 1.04
CA THR A 93 0.10 32.95 2.27
C THR A 93 0.86 32.55 3.54
N GLY A 94 1.82 31.62 3.45
CA GLY A 94 2.76 31.27 4.50
C GLY A 94 3.16 29.79 4.48
N ASP A 95 4.04 29.43 5.42
CA ASP A 95 4.59 28.08 5.53
C ASP A 95 3.89 27.33 6.65
N SER A 96 3.42 26.12 6.38
CA SER A 96 2.84 25.22 7.38
C SER A 96 3.61 23.90 7.40
N THR A 97 3.84 23.35 8.59
CA THR A 97 4.52 22.06 8.74
C THR A 97 3.68 21.12 9.59
N THR A 98 3.52 19.89 9.14
CA THR A 98 2.80 18.82 9.83
C THR A 98 3.70 17.60 10.03
N CYS A 99 3.39 16.78 11.02
CA CYS A 99 4.05 15.49 11.20
C CYS A 99 3.59 14.54 10.10
N LEU A 100 4.52 13.74 9.56
CA LEU A 100 4.16 12.63 8.71
C LEU A 100 4.04 11.32 9.51
N PRO A 101 3.14 10.42 9.10
CA PRO A 101 3.09 9.08 9.64
C PRO A 101 4.39 8.32 9.39
N THR A 102 4.95 7.70 10.44
CA THR A 102 6.19 6.92 10.34
C THR A 102 6.04 5.68 9.45
N ALA A 103 4.83 5.13 9.35
CA ALA A 103 4.51 3.96 8.52
C ALA A 103 4.58 4.22 6.99
N LEU A 104 4.72 5.49 6.57
CA LEU A 104 4.91 5.86 5.17
C LEU A 104 6.38 5.95 4.78
N TYR A 105 7.29 5.94 5.75
CA TYR A 105 8.72 6.02 5.51
C TYR A 105 9.32 4.60 5.39
N PRO A 106 10.08 4.30 4.33
CA PRO A 106 10.70 2.99 4.18
C PRO A 106 11.75 2.74 5.26
N SER A 107 11.90 1.47 5.66
CA SER A 107 12.90 1.05 6.63
C SER A 107 14.31 1.20 6.06
N VAL A 108 15.13 2.04 6.69
CA VAL A 108 16.53 2.25 6.30
C VAL A 108 17.35 0.96 6.43
N PRO A 109 17.26 0.19 7.54
CA PRO A 109 17.91 -1.11 7.64
C PRO A 109 17.55 -2.04 6.49
N ASP A 110 16.27 -2.12 6.12
CA ASP A 110 15.83 -3.03 5.05
C ASP A 110 16.37 -2.60 3.67
N ILE A 111 16.48 -1.29 3.41
CA ILE A 111 17.12 -0.78 2.18
C ILE A 111 18.60 -1.16 2.16
N VAL A 112 19.32 -0.90 3.26
CA VAL A 112 20.75 -1.20 3.36
C VAL A 112 21.00 -2.70 3.22
N ASP A 113 20.18 -3.52 3.86
CA ASP A 113 20.27 -4.97 3.78
C ASP A 113 19.92 -5.49 2.38
N ALA A 114 18.92 -4.91 1.70
CA ALA A 114 18.59 -5.26 0.31
C ALA A 114 19.77 -4.98 -0.63
N ILE A 115 20.44 -3.84 -0.49
CA ILE A 115 21.63 -3.52 -1.29
C ILE A 115 22.79 -4.45 -0.92
N ALA A 116 23.07 -4.64 0.38
CA ALA A 116 24.20 -5.43 0.86
C ALA A 116 24.07 -6.94 0.57
N SER A 117 22.85 -7.44 0.45
CA SER A 117 22.54 -8.84 0.14
C SER A 117 22.41 -9.12 -1.36
N ALA A 118 22.48 -8.09 -2.22
CA ALA A 118 22.33 -8.24 -3.66
C ALA A 118 23.34 -9.25 -4.24
N THR A 119 22.86 -10.08 -5.18
CA THR A 119 23.62 -11.19 -5.77
C THR A 119 23.82 -11.01 -7.26
N ALA A 120 25.02 -11.33 -7.76
CA ALA A 120 25.32 -11.25 -9.18
C ALA A 120 24.50 -12.24 -10.02
N VAL A 121 24.03 -11.77 -11.17
CA VAL A 121 23.26 -12.54 -12.16
C VAL A 121 23.83 -12.33 -13.56
N ALA A 122 23.77 -13.37 -14.41
CA ALA A 122 24.36 -13.29 -15.75
C ALA A 122 23.48 -12.50 -16.73
N THR A 123 22.16 -12.64 -16.61
CA THR A 123 21.17 -12.01 -17.49
C THR A 123 19.94 -11.54 -16.72
N VAL A 124 19.25 -10.53 -17.26
CA VAL A 124 17.94 -10.08 -16.79
C VAL A 124 16.92 -10.36 -17.89
N ASN A 125 15.90 -11.15 -17.57
CA ASN A 125 14.74 -11.42 -18.42
C ASN A 125 13.70 -10.35 -18.15
N THR A 126 13.49 -9.46 -19.11
CA THR A 126 12.51 -8.38 -19.02
C THR A 126 12.15 -7.86 -20.40
N ASP A 127 10.95 -7.30 -20.51
CA ASP A 127 10.50 -6.56 -21.69
C ASP A 127 10.80 -5.05 -21.57
N GLN A 128 11.35 -4.61 -20.43
CA GLN A 128 11.79 -3.22 -20.23
C GLN A 128 13.07 -2.93 -21.02
N GLU A 129 13.16 -1.73 -21.60
CA GLU A 129 14.37 -1.26 -22.29
C GLU A 129 15.45 -0.83 -21.28
N ILE A 130 16.13 -1.80 -20.67
CA ILE A 130 17.25 -1.58 -19.74
C ILE A 130 18.56 -2.16 -20.28
N SER A 131 19.69 -1.55 -19.91
CA SER A 131 21.01 -2.04 -20.28
C SER A 131 22.02 -1.80 -19.17
N CYS A 132 22.97 -2.73 -19.03
CA CYS A 132 24.11 -2.59 -18.14
C CYS A 132 25.40 -2.76 -18.93
N ASN A 133 25.70 -1.76 -19.76
CA ASN A 133 26.83 -1.82 -20.66
C ASN A 133 28.13 -1.89 -19.86
N ASN A 134 28.89 -2.98 -20.05
CA ASN A 134 30.18 -3.23 -19.40
C ASN A 134 30.12 -3.22 -17.84
N GLY A 135 28.93 -3.31 -17.26
CA GLY A 135 28.72 -3.37 -15.82
C GLY A 135 28.43 -4.78 -15.31
N THR A 136 28.10 -4.90 -14.02
CA THR A 136 27.62 -6.15 -13.41
C THR A 136 26.17 -6.00 -13.01
N TRP A 137 25.35 -7.00 -13.38
CA TRP A 137 23.99 -7.09 -12.88
C TRP A 137 23.98 -7.73 -11.50
N LEU A 138 23.28 -7.08 -10.57
CA LEU A 138 22.93 -7.66 -9.27
C LEU A 138 21.42 -7.74 -9.15
N SER A 139 20.90 -8.75 -8.47
CA SER A 139 19.48 -8.88 -8.16
C SER A 139 19.27 -8.82 -6.65
N THR A 140 18.17 -8.18 -6.25
CA THR A 140 17.73 -8.11 -4.86
C THR A 140 16.20 -8.00 -4.77
N THR A 141 15.69 -8.05 -3.56
CA THR A 141 14.28 -7.86 -3.24
C THR A 141 14.17 -6.82 -2.13
N PHE A 142 13.22 -5.90 -2.26
CA PHE A 142 12.92 -4.90 -1.26
C PHE A 142 11.40 -4.69 -1.19
N ALA A 143 10.84 -4.62 0.02
CA ALA A 143 9.39 -4.43 0.24
C ALA A 143 8.47 -5.41 -0.55
N GLY A 144 8.96 -6.64 -0.80
CA GLY A 144 8.27 -7.68 -1.57
C GLY A 144 8.31 -7.47 -3.09
N GLU A 145 9.09 -6.52 -3.58
CA GLU A 145 9.28 -6.24 -5.00
C GLU A 145 10.70 -6.62 -5.45
N SER A 146 10.83 -7.11 -6.68
CA SER A 146 12.13 -7.49 -7.26
C SER A 146 12.80 -6.29 -7.90
N TYR A 147 14.11 -6.18 -7.68
CA TYR A 147 14.95 -5.15 -8.29
C TYR A 147 16.20 -5.75 -8.90
N VAL A 148 16.70 -5.12 -9.96
CA VAL A 148 18.02 -5.39 -10.52
C VAL A 148 18.86 -4.12 -10.52
N LEU A 149 20.11 -4.22 -10.10
CA LEU A 149 21.05 -3.11 -10.04
C LEU A 149 22.07 -3.29 -11.15
N CYS A 150 22.41 -2.19 -11.82
CA CYS A 150 23.55 -2.11 -12.73
C CYS A 150 24.66 -1.26 -12.11
N THR A 151 25.80 -1.88 -11.84
CA THR A 151 27.03 -1.17 -11.46
C THR A 151 27.84 -0.90 -12.74
N GLY A 152 27.84 0.34 -13.24
CA GLY A 152 28.56 0.71 -14.47
C GLY A 152 30.09 0.53 -14.38
N VAL A 153 30.79 0.56 -15.53
CA VAL A 153 32.27 0.45 -15.62
C VAL A 153 33.00 1.66 -15.05
N ASP A 154 32.36 2.82 -14.99
CA ASP A 154 32.91 4.03 -14.37
C ASP A 154 32.77 3.97 -12.84
N ALA A 155 33.04 2.79 -12.28
CA ALA A 155 33.14 2.50 -10.86
C ALA A 155 34.28 3.25 -10.16
N GLU A 156 34.89 4.26 -10.80
CA GLU A 156 35.76 5.21 -10.12
C GLU A 156 34.95 6.12 -9.18
N ASP A 157 33.68 6.41 -9.49
CA ASP A 157 32.82 7.30 -8.67
C ASP A 157 31.77 6.56 -7.81
N GLY A 158 31.61 5.24 -7.99
CA GLY A 158 30.71 4.41 -7.15
C GLY A 158 29.21 4.51 -7.45
N ASN A 159 28.80 5.22 -8.51
CA ASN A 159 27.41 5.38 -8.92
C ASN A 159 26.81 4.10 -9.54
N PHE A 160 25.50 3.89 -9.37
CA PHE A 160 24.78 2.74 -9.93
C PHE A 160 23.31 3.07 -10.20
N THR A 161 22.65 2.25 -11.01
CA THR A 161 21.21 2.40 -11.28
C THR A 161 20.46 1.17 -10.79
N ILE A 162 19.33 1.39 -10.14
CA ILE A 162 18.39 0.36 -9.69
C ILE A 162 17.19 0.38 -10.64
N HIS A 163 16.80 -0.79 -11.15
CA HIS A 163 15.61 -0.98 -11.96
C HIS A 163 14.63 -1.87 -11.21
N GLY A 164 13.42 -1.37 -10.99
CA GLY A 164 12.26 -2.11 -10.52
C GLY A 164 11.24 -2.28 -11.63
N GLU A 165 10.13 -2.93 -11.31
CA GLU A 165 9.04 -3.14 -12.26
C GLU A 165 8.33 -1.83 -12.63
N ASP A 166 8.09 -0.96 -11.64
CA ASP A 166 7.29 0.25 -11.83
C ASP A 166 8.09 1.55 -11.72
N LEU A 167 9.39 1.47 -11.37
CA LEU A 167 10.27 2.62 -11.24
C LEU A 167 11.73 2.24 -11.45
N SER A 168 12.56 3.24 -11.69
CA SER A 168 14.02 3.15 -11.62
C SER A 168 14.60 4.27 -10.74
N ILE A 169 15.78 4.03 -10.19
CA ILE A 169 16.46 4.94 -9.27
C ILE A 169 17.92 5.06 -9.70
N SER A 170 18.37 6.24 -10.10
CA SER A 170 19.80 6.51 -10.26
C SER A 170 20.41 6.92 -8.93
N PHE A 171 21.51 6.28 -8.55
CA PHE A 171 22.25 6.57 -7.33
C PHE A 171 23.52 7.36 -7.66
N GLU A 172 23.67 8.51 -7.03
CA GLU A 172 24.81 9.42 -7.22
C GLU A 172 25.39 9.88 -5.88
N TYR A 173 26.71 9.76 -5.72
CA TYR A 173 27.43 10.43 -4.64
C TYR A 173 27.68 11.90 -4.98
N LEU A 174 27.39 12.80 -4.03
CA LEU A 174 27.59 14.23 -4.21
C LEU A 174 28.97 14.67 -3.75
N GLU A 175 29.61 15.55 -4.53
CA GLU A 175 30.90 16.16 -4.17
C GLU A 175 30.79 17.10 -2.96
N GLU A 176 29.63 17.76 -2.80
CA GLU A 176 29.33 18.66 -1.69
C GLU A 176 28.23 18.09 -0.81
N ASP A 177 28.36 18.29 0.51
CA ASP A 177 27.36 17.86 1.47
C ASP A 177 26.08 18.69 1.37
N VAL A 178 24.94 18.00 1.27
CA VAL A 178 23.64 18.66 1.23
C VAL A 178 23.24 19.07 2.64
N THR A 179 22.83 20.33 2.79
CA THR A 179 22.28 20.80 4.05
C THR A 179 20.78 20.49 4.12
N ILE A 180 20.42 19.55 5.01
CA ILE A 180 19.03 19.21 5.33
C ILE A 180 18.77 19.67 6.76
N THR A 181 17.77 20.53 6.94
CA THR A 181 17.43 21.15 8.22
C THR A 181 15.97 20.94 8.54
N LYS A 182 15.67 20.69 9.82
CA LYS A 182 14.31 20.62 10.34
C LYS A 182 13.54 21.92 9.99
N PRO A 183 12.29 21.84 9.47
CA PRO A 183 11.48 23.02 9.20
C PRO A 183 11.26 23.88 10.45
N THR A 184 11.24 25.21 10.28
CA THR A 184 11.15 26.17 11.40
C THR A 184 9.86 26.02 12.21
N ASN A 185 8.75 25.74 11.53
CA ASN A 185 7.42 25.60 12.13
C ASN A 185 7.06 24.15 12.46
N ALA A 186 8.05 23.24 12.48
CA ALA A 186 7.82 21.83 12.72
C ALA A 186 7.27 21.57 14.14
N PRO A 187 6.20 20.77 14.29
CA PRO A 187 5.69 20.39 15.61
C PRO A 187 6.75 19.66 16.45
N SER A 188 6.60 19.76 17.78
CA SER A 188 7.53 19.15 18.74
C SER A 188 7.16 17.72 19.15
N ASP A 189 5.94 17.30 18.84
CA ASP A 189 5.31 16.04 19.24
C ASP A 189 5.29 14.99 18.11
N CYS A 190 5.97 15.25 17.00
CA CYS A 190 6.10 14.28 15.91
C CYS A 190 6.87 13.03 16.37
N SER A 191 6.38 11.86 15.94
CA SER A 191 7.00 10.57 16.26
C SER A 191 8.21 10.29 15.37
N ALA A 192 9.26 9.73 15.95
CA ALA A 192 10.41 9.23 15.21
C ALA A 192 10.14 7.83 14.64
N VAL A 193 10.72 7.53 13.48
CA VAL A 193 10.77 6.19 12.89
C VAL A 193 11.58 5.28 13.81
N SER A 194 11.06 4.09 14.14
CA SER A 194 11.69 3.14 15.06
C SER A 194 13.05 2.65 14.59
N ASP A 195 13.21 2.49 13.28
CA ASP A 195 14.35 1.86 12.62
C ASP A 195 15.04 2.83 11.64
N GLY A 196 15.38 4.03 12.12
CA GLY A 196 15.97 5.09 11.30
C GLY A 196 17.49 5.08 11.16
N SER A 197 18.19 4.07 11.72
CA SER A 197 19.66 4.02 11.73
C SER A 197 20.22 2.61 11.57
N VAL A 198 21.44 2.52 11.06
CA VAL A 198 22.19 1.27 10.87
C VAL A 198 23.60 1.38 11.44
N ALA A 199 24.25 0.25 11.71
CA ALA A 199 25.66 0.26 12.08
C ALA A 199 26.52 0.71 10.88
N LEU A 200 27.54 1.54 11.15
CA LEU A 200 28.50 2.01 10.14
C LEU A 200 29.17 0.84 9.38
N SER A 201 29.39 -0.29 10.06
CA SER A 201 29.94 -1.51 9.45
C SER A 201 29.05 -2.11 8.37
N SER A 202 27.72 -1.94 8.47
CA SER A 202 26.76 -2.46 7.48
C SER A 202 26.79 -1.68 6.17
N LEU A 203 27.28 -0.43 6.19
CA LEU A 203 27.38 0.44 5.03
C LEU A 203 28.62 0.19 4.17
N GLY A 204 29.42 -0.82 4.51
CA GLY A 204 30.72 -1.04 3.87
C GLY A 204 30.68 -1.45 2.40
N GLN A 205 29.55 -1.98 1.90
CA GLN A 205 29.35 -2.21 0.46
C GLN A 205 28.88 -0.94 -0.26
N LEU A 206 28.03 -0.14 0.38
CA LEU A 206 27.51 1.09 -0.19
C LEU A 206 28.65 2.09 -0.35
N TYR A 207 29.27 2.47 0.76
CA TYR A 207 30.31 3.51 0.82
C TYR A 207 31.75 2.99 0.65
N GLY A 208 31.94 1.72 0.25
CA GLY A 208 33.28 1.15 0.07
C GLY A 208 34.15 1.09 1.33
N LEU A 209 33.56 1.11 2.53
CA LEU A 209 34.29 1.13 3.82
C LEU A 209 34.93 -0.21 4.19
N THR A 210 34.78 -1.25 3.38
CA THR A 210 35.40 -2.56 3.61
C THR A 210 36.84 -2.63 3.08
N LEU A 211 37.83 -2.58 3.99
CA LEU A 211 39.26 -2.77 3.68
C LEU A 211 39.69 -4.26 3.53
N SER A 212 38.77 -5.18 3.21
CA SER A 212 39.12 -6.60 3.14
C SER A 212 39.45 -7.04 1.71
N SER A 213 40.74 -7.29 1.49
CA SER A 213 41.38 -7.99 0.36
C SER A 213 40.85 -9.41 0.04
N THR A 214 39.76 -9.84 0.66
CA THR A 214 38.96 -10.97 0.16
C THR A 214 38.23 -10.52 -1.09
N ARG A 215 38.87 -10.71 -2.26
CA ARG A 215 38.15 -10.98 -3.49
C ARG A 215 37.06 -11.98 -3.11
N ARG A 216 35.78 -11.58 -3.16
CA ARG A 216 34.70 -12.57 -3.14
C ARG A 216 35.12 -13.61 -4.16
N ALA A 217 35.31 -14.86 -3.74
CA ALA A 217 35.07 -15.93 -4.66
C ALA A 217 33.68 -15.61 -5.20
N LEU A 218 33.57 -15.26 -6.49
CA LEU A 218 32.30 -15.06 -7.14
C LEU A 218 31.47 -16.27 -6.72
N LYS A 219 30.46 -16.06 -5.86
CA LYS A 219 29.40 -17.05 -5.76
C LYS A 219 29.00 -17.27 -7.20
N GLU A 220 29.02 -18.53 -7.63
CA GLU A 220 28.60 -18.96 -8.96
C GLU A 220 27.45 -18.07 -9.42
N GLU A 221 27.62 -17.39 -10.58
CA GLU A 221 26.59 -16.49 -11.11
C GLU A 221 25.26 -17.25 -11.07
N ALA A 222 24.32 -16.78 -10.25
CA ALA A 222 22.98 -17.32 -10.25
C ALA A 222 22.38 -17.00 -11.62
N GLY A 223 21.64 -17.94 -12.21
CA GLY A 223 21.20 -17.94 -13.62
C GLY A 223 20.69 -16.60 -14.18
N ALA A 224 19.37 -16.48 -14.35
CA ALA A 224 18.74 -15.27 -14.87
C ALA A 224 17.84 -14.66 -13.79
N ALA A 225 17.90 -13.34 -13.60
CA ALA A 225 16.89 -12.60 -12.86
C ALA A 225 15.69 -12.30 -13.77
N HIS A 226 14.49 -12.18 -13.22
CA HIS A 226 13.30 -11.74 -13.92
C HIS A 226 12.86 -10.38 -13.38
N LEU A 227 12.52 -9.45 -14.26
CA LEU A 227 11.95 -8.16 -13.92
C LEU A 227 10.68 -7.96 -14.75
N ALA A 228 9.52 -7.92 -14.10
CA ALA A 228 8.24 -7.82 -14.79
C ALA A 228 8.04 -6.43 -15.45
N SER A 229 7.04 -6.37 -16.32
CA SER A 229 6.56 -5.12 -16.94
C SER A 229 5.88 -4.23 -15.89
N SER A 230 5.92 -2.91 -16.12
CA SER A 230 5.15 -1.91 -15.36
C SER A 230 3.65 -1.93 -15.64
N SER A 231 3.22 -2.69 -16.65
CA SER A 231 1.83 -2.83 -17.08
C SER A 231 1.47 -4.28 -17.40
N CYS A 232 0.20 -4.62 -17.20
CA CYS A 232 -0.36 -5.93 -17.49
C CYS A 232 -1.34 -5.90 -18.67
N THR A 233 -1.47 -7.05 -19.33
CA THR A 233 -2.48 -7.30 -20.37
C THR A 233 -3.50 -8.30 -19.87
N CYS A 234 -4.72 -8.22 -20.38
CA CYS A 234 -5.76 -9.19 -20.05
C CYS A 234 -5.36 -10.59 -20.52
N GLN A 235 -5.40 -11.56 -19.61
CA GLN A 235 -5.13 -12.96 -19.90
C GLN A 235 -6.38 -13.69 -20.43
N GLY A 236 -7.56 -13.21 -20.04
CA GLY A 236 -8.86 -13.72 -20.50
C GLY A 236 -9.45 -13.01 -21.73
N THR A 237 -10.72 -13.32 -22.00
CA THR A 237 -11.53 -12.57 -22.96
C THR A 237 -12.09 -11.32 -22.27
N PRO A 238 -11.83 -10.10 -22.80
CA PRO A 238 -12.38 -8.88 -22.23
C PRO A 238 -13.91 -8.92 -22.19
N ARG A 239 -14.48 -8.56 -21.04
CA ARG A 239 -15.94 -8.58 -20.78
C ARG A 239 -16.40 -7.21 -20.25
N PRO A 240 -17.68 -6.88 -20.37
CA PRO A 240 -18.24 -5.71 -19.69
C PRO A 240 -17.89 -5.75 -18.20
N CYS A 241 -17.57 -4.60 -17.62
CA CYS A 241 -17.32 -4.46 -16.19
C CYS A 241 -18.43 -3.62 -15.54
N LEU A 242 -18.98 -4.13 -14.45
CA LEU A 242 -19.93 -3.42 -13.59
C LEU A 242 -19.32 -3.18 -12.21
N PHE A 243 -19.25 -1.91 -11.82
CA PHE A 243 -18.73 -1.47 -10.55
C PHE A 243 -19.87 -1.09 -9.59
N PHE A 244 -19.86 -1.67 -8.40
CA PHE A 244 -20.75 -1.33 -7.30
C PHE A 244 -19.98 -0.57 -6.22
N HIS A 245 -20.39 0.67 -5.97
CA HIS A 245 -19.84 1.48 -4.89
C HIS A 245 -20.30 0.98 -3.51
N GLY A 246 -19.72 1.56 -2.46
CA GLY A 246 -19.99 1.21 -1.07
C GLY A 246 -21.18 1.96 -0.45
N MET A 247 -21.00 2.34 0.82
CA MET A 247 -22.03 3.08 1.56
C MET A 247 -21.96 4.60 1.33
N ASP A 248 -22.98 5.30 1.82
CA ASP A 248 -23.07 6.76 1.91
C ASP A 248 -23.22 7.54 0.59
N VAL A 249 -23.84 6.91 -0.42
CA VAL A 249 -24.30 7.60 -1.63
C VAL A 249 -25.81 7.78 -1.57
N GLU A 250 -26.28 9.03 -1.44
CA GLU A 250 -27.72 9.35 -1.38
C GLU A 250 -28.42 9.21 -2.74
N ALA A 251 -27.65 9.39 -3.82
CA ALA A 251 -28.18 9.37 -5.19
C ALA A 251 -28.63 7.96 -5.62
N ASP A 252 -29.74 7.91 -6.34
CA ASP A 252 -30.24 6.72 -7.04
C ASP A 252 -30.13 6.95 -8.56
N GLY A 253 -28.88 7.02 -9.03
CA GLY A 253 -28.51 7.49 -10.36
C GLY A 253 -28.60 6.46 -11.49
N GLY A 254 -28.86 5.18 -11.17
CA GLY A 254 -28.85 4.11 -12.18
C GLY A 254 -27.44 3.76 -12.64
N ILE A 255 -27.28 3.34 -13.90
CA ILE A 255 -25.97 2.97 -14.47
C ILE A 255 -25.38 4.16 -15.24
N VAL A 256 -24.12 4.48 -14.97
CA VAL A 256 -23.35 5.53 -15.66
C VAL A 256 -22.01 4.99 -16.17
N ASP A 257 -21.38 5.67 -17.14
CA ASP A 257 -20.13 5.20 -17.79
C ASP A 257 -18.84 5.73 -17.15
N SER A 258 -18.97 6.57 -16.12
CA SER A 258 -17.87 7.17 -15.37
C SER A 258 -18.30 7.49 -13.94
N TYR A 259 -17.46 7.18 -12.96
CA TYR A 259 -17.70 7.55 -11.58
C TYR A 259 -16.38 7.71 -10.81
N SER A 260 -16.14 8.90 -10.26
CA SER A 260 -14.86 9.26 -9.63
C SER A 260 -14.54 8.46 -8.36
N PHE A 261 -15.54 7.80 -7.76
CA PHE A 261 -15.36 6.94 -6.59
C PHE A 261 -14.28 5.86 -6.81
N PHE A 262 -14.15 5.37 -8.05
CA PHE A 262 -13.15 4.36 -8.43
C PHE A 262 -11.90 4.93 -9.08
N GLY A 263 -11.67 6.25 -8.97
CA GLY A 263 -10.55 6.94 -9.59
C GLY A 263 -10.45 6.68 -11.09
N ASP A 264 -9.22 6.45 -11.56
CA ASP A 264 -8.89 6.26 -12.97
C ASP A 264 -8.83 4.77 -13.37
N VAL A 265 -9.61 3.90 -12.72
CA VAL A 265 -9.65 2.45 -12.99
C VAL A 265 -9.85 2.10 -14.48
N LYS A 266 -10.48 3.00 -15.25
CA LYS A 266 -10.69 2.82 -16.70
C LYS A 266 -9.39 2.73 -17.50
N GLU A 267 -8.30 3.30 -16.98
CA GLU A 267 -6.97 3.26 -17.60
C GLU A 267 -6.19 2.00 -17.22
N HIS A 268 -6.66 1.24 -16.22
CA HIS A 268 -5.92 0.15 -15.57
C HIS A 268 -6.71 -1.16 -15.49
N ALA A 269 -7.68 -1.36 -16.39
CA ALA A 269 -8.53 -2.54 -16.40
C ALA A 269 -8.59 -3.17 -17.80
N PRO A 270 -7.50 -3.80 -18.27
CA PRO A 270 -7.38 -4.30 -19.64
C PRO A 270 -8.41 -5.41 -19.97
N CYS A 271 -8.97 -6.07 -18.95
CA CYS A 271 -10.03 -7.07 -19.13
C CYS A 271 -11.45 -6.49 -19.22
N CYS A 272 -11.61 -5.19 -19.04
CA CYS A 272 -12.90 -4.53 -19.22
C CYS A 272 -13.08 -4.09 -20.68
N SER A 273 -14.07 -4.67 -21.38
CA SER A 273 -14.45 -4.23 -22.72
C SER A 273 -15.38 -3.01 -22.72
N SER A 274 -16.09 -2.79 -21.60
CA SER A 274 -16.86 -1.59 -21.31
C SER A 274 -16.91 -1.34 -19.81
N PHE A 275 -17.27 -0.12 -19.41
CA PHE A 275 -17.32 0.30 -18.01
C PHE A 275 -18.71 0.80 -17.66
N SER A 276 -19.27 0.25 -16.60
CA SER A 276 -20.56 0.65 -16.04
C SER A 276 -20.44 0.77 -14.52
N PHE A 277 -21.01 1.83 -13.95
CA PHE A 277 -21.00 2.09 -12.52
C PHE A 277 -22.44 2.20 -12.04
N ALA A 278 -22.85 1.33 -11.11
CA ALA A 278 -24.18 1.35 -10.54
C ALA A 278 -24.26 2.33 -9.37
N ILE A 279 -24.94 3.45 -9.58
CA ILE A 279 -25.20 4.47 -8.55
C ILE A 279 -26.54 4.16 -7.89
N LEU A 280 -26.47 3.40 -6.79
CA LEU A 280 -27.62 3.06 -5.96
C LEU A 280 -27.64 3.89 -4.68
N ASN A 281 -28.82 4.21 -4.16
CA ASN A 281 -28.94 4.87 -2.85
C ASN A 281 -28.50 3.90 -1.75
N THR A 282 -27.36 4.19 -1.14
CA THR A 282 -26.75 3.46 -0.03
C THR A 282 -26.63 4.34 1.21
N VAL A 283 -27.58 5.28 1.40
CA VAL A 283 -27.78 6.02 2.65
C VAL A 283 -29.05 5.54 3.36
N ASP A 284 -30.14 5.42 2.61
CA ASP A 284 -31.49 5.23 3.13
C ASP A 284 -31.91 3.76 3.24
N TYR A 285 -31.12 2.84 2.69
CA TYR A 285 -31.45 1.43 2.60
C TYR A 285 -30.43 0.56 3.32
N GLU A 286 -30.90 -0.39 4.12
CA GLU A 286 -30.04 -1.45 4.64
C GLU A 286 -29.48 -2.29 3.50
N TRP A 287 -28.30 -2.88 3.69
CA TRP A 287 -27.70 -3.76 2.66
C TRP A 287 -28.57 -4.98 2.33
N TYR A 288 -29.43 -5.38 3.27
CA TYR A 288 -30.40 -6.45 3.11
C TYR A 288 -31.80 -5.99 2.66
N ASN A 289 -31.96 -4.73 2.28
CA ASN A 289 -33.24 -4.21 1.83
C ASN A 289 -33.65 -4.84 0.48
N ASP A 290 -34.90 -5.31 0.39
CA ASP A 290 -35.44 -6.00 -0.78
C ASP A 290 -35.34 -5.17 -2.07
N THR A 291 -35.61 -3.86 -1.98
CA THR A 291 -35.58 -2.95 -3.13
C THR A 291 -34.14 -2.69 -3.57
N LEU A 292 -33.22 -2.48 -2.62
CA LEU A 292 -31.80 -2.27 -2.94
C LEU A 292 -31.20 -3.52 -3.59
N GLN A 293 -31.47 -4.70 -3.04
CA GLN A 293 -31.03 -5.97 -3.61
C GLN A 293 -31.58 -6.20 -5.02
N GLN A 294 -32.87 -5.90 -5.25
CA GLN A 294 -33.46 -6.00 -6.59
C GLN A 294 -32.79 -5.03 -7.57
N LYS A 295 -32.43 -3.82 -7.14
CA LYS A 295 -31.72 -2.84 -7.98
C LYS A 295 -30.30 -3.29 -8.31
N ALA A 296 -29.54 -3.79 -7.33
CA ALA A 296 -28.22 -4.35 -7.56
C ALA A 296 -28.27 -5.49 -8.58
N CYS A 297 -29.24 -6.38 -8.42
CA CYS A 297 -29.51 -7.45 -9.36
C CYS A 297 -29.86 -6.96 -10.77
N ASN A 298 -30.79 -6.03 -10.88
CA ASN A 298 -31.19 -5.44 -12.17
C ASN A 298 -30.01 -4.74 -12.86
N ALA A 299 -29.14 -4.07 -12.10
CA ALA A 299 -27.96 -3.43 -12.66
C ALA A 299 -27.02 -4.47 -13.29
N ALA A 300 -26.73 -5.57 -12.59
CA ALA A 300 -25.92 -6.66 -13.14
C ALA A 300 -26.55 -7.31 -14.37
N MET A 301 -27.86 -7.57 -14.34
CA MET A 301 -28.59 -8.13 -15.49
C MET A 301 -28.62 -7.20 -16.70
N ASN A 302 -28.65 -5.88 -16.49
CA ASN A 302 -28.68 -4.90 -17.58
C ASN A 302 -27.35 -4.78 -18.32
N VAL A 303 -26.24 -5.04 -17.65
CA VAL A 303 -24.88 -4.99 -18.24
C VAL A 303 -24.44 -6.36 -18.75
N SER A 304 -24.94 -7.43 -18.14
CA SER A 304 -24.69 -8.80 -18.55
C SER A 304 -24.90 -9.00 -20.05
N THR A 305 -23.93 -9.65 -20.70
CA THR A 305 -24.02 -10.04 -22.10
C THR A 305 -24.17 -11.55 -22.23
N GLY A 306 -24.63 -12.02 -23.39
CA GLY A 306 -24.68 -13.46 -23.69
C GLY A 306 -25.89 -14.21 -23.14
N THR A 307 -26.87 -13.56 -22.51
CA THR A 307 -28.16 -14.19 -22.19
C THR A 307 -28.91 -14.55 -23.48
N THR A 308 -29.07 -15.84 -23.76
CA THR A 308 -29.82 -16.34 -24.94
C THR A 308 -31.32 -16.50 -24.67
N ASP A 309 -31.72 -16.57 -23.40
CA ASP A 309 -33.09 -16.87 -22.99
C ASP A 309 -33.80 -15.63 -22.46
N SER A 310 -34.90 -15.25 -23.12
CA SER A 310 -35.76 -14.15 -22.70
C SER A 310 -36.36 -14.44 -21.32
N GLY A 311 -36.10 -13.56 -20.35
CA GLY A 311 -36.59 -13.69 -18.98
C GLY A 311 -35.69 -14.48 -18.02
N SER A 312 -34.47 -14.86 -18.44
CA SER A 312 -33.45 -15.37 -17.52
C SER A 312 -33.10 -14.31 -16.46
N THR A 313 -32.91 -14.74 -15.21
CA THR A 313 -32.38 -13.93 -14.10
C THR A 313 -30.97 -14.37 -13.73
N GLU A 314 -30.23 -14.96 -14.68
CA GLU A 314 -28.84 -15.38 -14.53
C GLU A 314 -27.89 -14.36 -15.17
N ILE A 315 -27.00 -13.81 -14.36
CA ILE A 315 -25.94 -12.91 -14.79
C ILE A 315 -24.87 -13.74 -15.51
N ASN A 316 -24.52 -13.34 -16.73
CA ASN A 316 -23.54 -13.98 -17.58
C ASN A 316 -22.57 -12.96 -18.20
N ASP A 317 -21.36 -13.43 -18.50
CA ASP A 317 -20.37 -12.73 -19.33
C ASP A 317 -20.02 -11.33 -18.82
N LEU A 318 -19.77 -11.22 -17.52
CA LEU A 318 -19.60 -9.94 -16.80
C LEU A 318 -18.44 -10.04 -15.81
N ILE A 319 -17.71 -8.94 -15.62
CA ILE A 319 -16.82 -8.76 -14.47
C ILE A 319 -17.53 -7.81 -13.51
N ILE A 320 -17.84 -8.28 -12.32
CA ILE A 320 -18.45 -7.48 -11.26
C ILE A 320 -17.35 -7.10 -10.27
N VAL A 321 -17.20 -5.80 -10.05
CA VAL A 321 -16.27 -5.25 -9.05
C VAL A 321 -17.12 -4.57 -8.00
N ALA A 322 -17.03 -5.02 -6.75
CA ALA A 322 -17.85 -4.46 -5.68
C ALA A 322 -16.96 -4.00 -4.53
N HIS A 323 -17.18 -2.77 -4.06
CA HIS A 323 -16.48 -2.21 -2.92
C HIS A 323 -17.37 -2.14 -1.68
N SER A 324 -16.82 -2.48 -0.52
CA SER A 324 -17.47 -2.30 0.77
C SER A 324 -18.88 -2.92 0.78
N MET A 325 -19.90 -2.18 1.24
CA MET A 325 -21.30 -2.58 1.24
C MET A 325 -21.83 -3.07 -0.13
N GLY A 326 -21.19 -2.67 -1.23
CA GLY A 326 -21.48 -3.18 -2.57
C GLY A 326 -21.44 -4.72 -2.63
N ASN A 327 -20.50 -5.34 -1.91
CA ASN A 327 -20.42 -6.79 -1.78
C ASN A 327 -21.62 -7.36 -1.01
N ASN A 328 -21.99 -6.74 0.11
CA ASN A 328 -23.13 -7.19 0.91
C ASN A 328 -24.45 -7.13 0.14
N MET A 329 -24.71 -6.05 -0.60
CA MET A 329 -25.96 -5.92 -1.37
C MET A 329 -26.02 -6.93 -2.52
N LEU A 330 -24.89 -7.17 -3.21
CA LEU A 330 -24.81 -8.19 -4.26
C LEU A 330 -24.97 -9.61 -3.70
N ALA A 331 -24.22 -9.93 -2.65
CA ALA A 331 -24.29 -11.20 -1.94
C ALA A 331 -25.72 -11.46 -1.43
N GLY A 332 -26.35 -10.45 -0.85
CA GLY A 332 -27.72 -10.50 -0.35
C GLY A 332 -28.73 -10.75 -1.48
N ALA A 333 -28.61 -10.05 -2.60
CA ALA A 333 -29.48 -10.23 -3.76
C ALA A 333 -29.39 -11.65 -4.34
N LEU A 334 -28.19 -12.21 -4.42
CA LEU A 334 -27.95 -13.58 -4.86
C LEU A 334 -28.50 -14.59 -3.83
N ALA A 335 -28.27 -14.36 -2.53
CA ALA A 335 -28.72 -15.24 -1.45
C ALA A 335 -30.26 -15.31 -1.34
N THR A 336 -30.95 -14.20 -1.63
CA THR A 336 -32.42 -14.14 -1.64
C THR A 336 -33.03 -14.54 -2.98
N GLY A 337 -32.21 -14.91 -3.96
CA GLY A 337 -32.65 -15.40 -5.27
C GLY A 337 -33.23 -14.32 -6.18
N LYS A 338 -32.85 -13.05 -6.01
CA LYS A 338 -33.22 -11.95 -6.93
C LYS A 338 -32.63 -12.19 -8.32
N CYS A 339 -31.41 -12.73 -8.36
CA CYS A 339 -30.76 -13.30 -9.53
C CYS A 339 -29.84 -14.46 -9.13
N SER A 340 -29.26 -15.09 -10.14
CA SER A 340 -28.20 -16.07 -10.04
C SER A 340 -26.99 -15.63 -10.88
N ILE A 341 -25.85 -16.28 -10.67
CA ILE A 341 -24.59 -15.97 -11.33
C ILE A 341 -24.11 -17.20 -12.12
N GLY A 342 -23.82 -16.98 -13.41
CA GLY A 342 -23.31 -17.97 -14.34
C GLY A 342 -21.82 -18.23 -14.18
N SER A 343 -21.30 -19.27 -14.84
CA SER A 343 -19.90 -19.70 -14.69
C SER A 343 -18.86 -18.81 -15.38
N ASN A 344 -19.30 -17.85 -16.20
CA ASN A 344 -18.44 -16.93 -16.94
C ASN A 344 -18.47 -15.50 -16.36
N VAL A 345 -18.86 -15.38 -15.09
CA VAL A 345 -18.83 -14.12 -14.35
C VAL A 345 -17.67 -14.15 -13.36
N ASP A 346 -16.91 -13.07 -13.31
CA ASP A 346 -15.96 -12.82 -12.23
C ASP A 346 -16.57 -11.86 -11.23
N TRP A 347 -16.44 -12.17 -9.94
CA TRP A 347 -16.79 -11.25 -8.86
C TRP A 347 -15.54 -10.94 -8.06
N VAL A 348 -15.10 -9.69 -8.19
CA VAL A 348 -13.95 -9.10 -7.51
C VAL A 348 -14.43 -8.30 -6.29
N ASP A 349 -14.10 -8.78 -5.09
CA ASP A 349 -14.43 -8.11 -3.82
C ASP A 349 -13.31 -7.12 -3.42
N LEU A 350 -13.69 -5.88 -3.16
CA LEU A 350 -12.83 -4.85 -2.58
C LEU A 350 -13.34 -4.49 -1.18
N SER A 351 -12.67 -4.99 -0.15
CA SER A 351 -12.93 -4.64 1.26
C SER A 351 -14.39 -4.80 1.72
N GLY A 352 -15.11 -5.81 1.27
CA GLY A 352 -16.49 -6.07 1.67
C GLY A 352 -16.64 -6.42 3.15
N PRO A 353 -17.50 -5.75 3.96
CA PRO A 353 -17.76 -6.12 5.35
C PRO A 353 -18.67 -7.36 5.43
N MET A 354 -18.16 -8.52 5.02
CA MET A 354 -18.92 -9.77 4.91
C MET A 354 -19.27 -10.40 6.26
N LYS A 355 -18.73 -9.88 7.37
CA LYS A 355 -19.20 -10.12 8.75
C LYS A 355 -19.59 -8.82 9.47
N GLY A 356 -19.88 -7.75 8.72
CA GLY A 356 -20.13 -6.43 9.29
C GLY A 356 -18.86 -5.66 9.67
N SER A 357 -19.03 -4.55 10.37
CA SER A 357 -17.98 -3.59 10.71
C SER A 357 -18.16 -3.12 12.15
N MET A 358 -17.10 -3.14 12.95
CA MET A 358 -17.14 -2.56 14.29
C MET A 358 -17.40 -1.05 14.27
N GLY A 359 -17.19 -0.36 13.14
CA GLY A 359 -17.61 1.02 12.97
C GLY A 359 -19.13 1.21 13.08
N SER A 360 -19.91 0.21 12.66
CA SER A 360 -21.37 0.20 12.85
C SER A 360 -21.76 -0.01 14.31
N ASP A 361 -21.13 -0.99 14.98
CA ASP A 361 -21.37 -1.27 16.40
C ASP A 361 -21.01 -0.05 17.26
N PHE A 362 -19.85 0.55 17.01
CA PHE A 362 -19.41 1.77 17.68
C PHE A 362 -20.37 2.95 17.48
N LEU A 363 -20.97 3.07 16.29
CA LEU A 363 -22.00 4.07 16.02
C LEU A 363 -23.24 3.85 16.89
N HIS A 364 -23.70 2.60 17.07
CA HIS A 364 -24.80 2.31 18.00
C HIS A 364 -24.41 2.58 19.45
N GLU A 365 -23.20 2.20 19.90
CA GLU A 365 -22.71 2.47 21.26
C GLU A 365 -22.73 3.96 21.59
N ILE A 366 -22.27 4.79 20.66
CA ILE A 366 -22.27 6.24 20.80
C ILE A 366 -23.70 6.78 20.75
N CYS A 367 -24.52 6.39 19.78
CA CYS A 367 -25.83 7.02 19.57
C CYS A 367 -26.92 6.56 20.55
N ASP A 368 -26.80 5.37 21.13
CA ASP A 368 -27.79 4.82 22.09
C ASP A 368 -27.49 5.17 23.56
N GLY A 369 -26.51 6.05 23.81
CA GLY A 369 -26.29 6.66 25.13
C GLY A 369 -25.20 6.00 25.99
N GLY A 370 -24.18 5.38 25.38
CA GLY A 370 -23.03 4.83 26.11
C GLY A 370 -22.21 5.88 26.88
N ASN A 371 -21.58 5.49 27.99
CA ASN A 371 -20.71 6.37 28.83
C ASN A 371 -19.48 6.93 28.08
N VAL A 372 -19.22 6.44 26.87
CA VAL A 372 -18.10 6.80 25.96
C VAL A 372 -18.33 8.14 25.24
N LEU A 373 -19.58 8.62 25.21
CA LEU A 373 -20.03 9.82 24.48
C LEU A 373 -19.27 11.11 24.83
N GLN A 374 -18.93 11.38 26.09
CA GLN A 374 -18.39 12.71 26.45
C GLN A 374 -16.93 12.91 26.02
N ASP A 375 -16.10 11.87 26.06
CA ASP A 375 -14.68 11.99 25.75
C ASP A 375 -14.43 11.89 24.23
N ILE A 376 -15.15 11.00 23.53
CA ILE A 376 -14.96 10.76 22.10
C ILE A 376 -15.60 11.85 21.21
N LEU A 377 -16.72 12.46 21.62
CA LEU A 377 -17.36 13.55 20.84
C LEU A 377 -16.48 14.80 20.72
N THR A 378 -15.54 15.00 21.65
CA THR A 378 -14.59 16.11 21.61
C THR A 378 -13.47 15.87 20.60
N GLU A 379 -13.11 14.61 20.38
CA GLU A 379 -12.02 14.17 19.48
C GLU A 379 -12.51 13.94 18.04
N LEU A 380 -13.75 13.46 17.87
CA LEU A 380 -14.40 13.21 16.59
C LEU A 380 -15.41 14.29 16.22
N GLY A 381 -15.04 15.58 16.28
CA GLY A 381 -15.93 16.75 16.11
C GLY A 381 -16.89 16.77 14.89
N GLY A 382 -16.79 15.80 13.96
CA GLY A 382 -17.76 15.52 12.89
C GLY A 382 -18.92 14.56 13.24
N LEU A 383 -18.89 13.81 14.35
CA LEU A 383 -19.97 12.89 14.77
C LEU A 383 -21.11 13.62 15.51
N ILE A 384 -20.86 14.84 16.01
CA ILE A 384 -21.90 15.68 16.62
C ILE A 384 -22.96 16.01 15.56
N GLY A 385 -24.16 15.45 15.73
CA GLY A 385 -25.29 15.62 14.79
C GLY A 385 -25.47 14.49 13.78
N GLN A 386 -24.61 13.46 13.79
CA GLN A 386 -24.78 12.27 12.93
C GLN A 386 -25.67 11.19 13.55
N CYS A 387 -26.01 11.25 14.84
CA CYS A 387 -26.93 10.31 15.46
C CYS A 387 -28.38 10.49 14.96
N PRO A 388 -29.11 9.38 14.68
CA PRO A 388 -28.80 7.99 15.01
C PRO A 388 -27.84 7.25 14.05
N GLY A 389 -27.30 7.92 13.03
CA GLY A 389 -26.60 7.33 11.90
C GLY A 389 -27.52 7.17 10.70
N THR A 390 -26.94 7.02 9.50
CA THR A 390 -27.71 6.66 8.31
C THR A 390 -28.25 5.23 8.44
N THR A 391 -29.36 4.92 7.77
CA THR A 391 -29.95 3.56 7.77
C THR A 391 -28.92 2.52 7.38
N THR A 392 -28.13 2.82 6.34
CA THR A 392 -27.04 1.98 5.87
C THR A 392 -26.00 1.69 6.94
N ARG A 393 -25.41 2.73 7.54
CA ARG A 393 -24.31 2.56 8.51
C ARG A 393 -24.76 1.71 9.70
N ARG A 394 -26.00 1.87 10.15
CA ARG A 394 -26.58 1.07 11.24
C ARG A 394 -26.88 -0.38 10.87
N SER A 395 -26.95 -0.70 9.58
CA SER A 395 -27.27 -2.05 9.09
C SER A 395 -26.05 -2.98 8.96
N LEU A 396 -24.85 -2.44 9.06
CA LEU A 396 -23.57 -3.15 8.87
C LEU A 396 -22.96 -3.66 10.18
N VAL A 397 -23.79 -3.90 11.19
CA VAL A 397 -23.36 -4.38 12.52
C VAL A 397 -22.59 -5.69 12.42
N TYR A 398 -21.65 -5.88 13.33
CA TYR A 398 -20.73 -7.01 13.30
C TYR A 398 -21.45 -8.33 13.65
N ASP A 399 -21.26 -9.36 12.83
CA ASP A 399 -21.83 -10.70 13.05
C ASP A 399 -21.24 -11.33 14.31
N GLY A 400 -22.11 -11.62 15.29
CA GLY A 400 -21.72 -12.06 16.62
C GLY A 400 -21.42 -10.94 17.62
N GLY A 401 -21.58 -9.67 17.23
CA GLY A 401 -21.56 -8.50 18.12
C GLY A 401 -22.90 -8.26 18.81
N ASP A 402 -22.95 -7.27 19.71
CA ASP A 402 -24.11 -6.99 20.56
C ASP A 402 -25.34 -6.47 19.79
N TYR A 403 -25.11 -5.89 18.61
CA TYR A 403 -26.15 -5.28 17.77
C TYR A 403 -26.65 -6.19 16.63
N CYS A 404 -26.05 -7.37 16.45
CA CYS A 404 -26.44 -8.33 15.42
C CYS A 404 -27.18 -9.51 16.07
N ASP A 405 -28.51 -9.51 15.94
CA ASP A 405 -29.35 -10.61 16.41
C ASP A 405 -29.24 -11.88 15.54
N SER A 406 -29.96 -12.93 15.91
CA SER A 406 -29.94 -14.19 15.14
C SER A 406 -30.40 -14.04 13.69
N GLU A 407 -31.26 -13.06 13.39
CA GLU A 407 -31.73 -12.81 12.03
C GLU A 407 -30.65 -12.10 11.21
N CYS A 408 -29.97 -11.11 11.81
CA CYS A 408 -28.78 -10.48 11.27
C CYS A 408 -27.68 -11.52 10.98
N SER A 409 -27.32 -12.37 11.94
CA SER A 409 -26.33 -13.44 11.73
C SER A 409 -26.75 -14.41 10.62
N ALA A 410 -28.04 -14.75 10.51
CA ALA A 410 -28.53 -15.59 9.43
C ALA A 410 -28.38 -14.94 8.04
N ARG A 411 -28.60 -13.62 7.94
CA ARG A 411 -28.38 -12.86 6.70
C ARG A 411 -26.90 -12.88 6.31
N TYR A 412 -25.99 -12.62 7.24
CA TYR A 412 -24.55 -12.71 6.97
C TYR A 412 -24.12 -14.12 6.59
N ALA A 413 -24.61 -15.17 7.27
CA ALA A 413 -24.30 -16.55 6.92
C ALA A 413 -24.74 -16.89 5.48
N ALA A 414 -25.93 -16.45 5.07
CA ALA A 414 -26.43 -16.64 3.72
C ALA A 414 -25.58 -15.88 2.68
N ALA A 415 -25.28 -14.61 2.93
CA ALA A 415 -24.43 -13.78 2.07
C ALA A 415 -23.02 -14.36 1.92
N ARG A 416 -22.39 -14.79 3.02
CA ARG A 416 -21.05 -15.41 3.02
C ARG A 416 -21.01 -16.74 2.26
N THR A 417 -22.08 -17.54 2.34
CA THR A 417 -22.18 -18.80 1.59
C THR A 417 -22.18 -18.57 0.08
N VAL A 418 -22.87 -17.52 -0.38
CA VAL A 418 -22.88 -17.13 -1.79
C VAL A 418 -21.53 -16.55 -2.19
N HIS A 419 -20.98 -15.63 -1.38
CA HIS A 419 -19.68 -15.03 -1.61
C HIS A 419 -18.59 -16.09 -1.76
N GLU A 420 -18.43 -16.98 -0.79
CA GLU A 420 -17.46 -18.10 -0.82
C GLU A 420 -17.60 -18.96 -2.09
N LYS A 421 -18.83 -19.15 -2.58
CA LYS A 421 -19.10 -19.97 -3.75
C LYS A 421 -18.74 -19.30 -5.07
N TYR A 422 -18.84 -17.98 -5.16
CA TYR A 422 -18.88 -17.26 -6.43
C TYR A 422 -17.86 -16.12 -6.57
N VAL A 423 -17.28 -15.64 -5.47
CA VAL A 423 -16.20 -14.65 -5.50
C VAL A 423 -14.98 -15.29 -6.17
N THR A 424 -14.39 -14.59 -7.14
CA THR A 424 -13.26 -15.12 -7.92
C THR A 424 -11.93 -14.50 -7.50
N ALA A 425 -11.97 -13.31 -6.91
CA ALA A 425 -10.80 -12.61 -6.37
C ALA A 425 -11.20 -11.62 -5.26
N GLY A 426 -10.26 -11.25 -4.41
CA GLY A 426 -10.54 -10.33 -3.31
C GLY A 426 -9.34 -9.55 -2.83
N MET A 427 -9.53 -8.26 -2.59
CA MET A 427 -8.58 -7.37 -1.93
C MET A 427 -9.14 -7.00 -0.55
N CYS A 428 -8.40 -7.31 0.50
CA CYS A 428 -8.76 -6.97 1.87
C CYS A 428 -7.68 -6.10 2.51
N GLY A 429 -8.07 -4.90 2.95
CA GLY A 429 -7.18 -3.99 3.68
C GLY A 429 -6.77 -4.55 5.04
N THR A 430 -5.49 -4.35 5.38
CA THR A 430 -4.88 -4.85 6.63
C THR A 430 -4.38 -3.75 7.55
N THR A 431 -4.37 -2.49 7.08
CA THR A 431 -3.98 -1.33 7.87
C THR A 431 -4.80 -0.09 7.49
N TYR A 432 -5.19 0.67 8.51
CA TYR A 432 -5.87 1.96 8.37
C TYR A 432 -4.95 3.09 7.88
N SER A 433 -3.63 2.88 7.87
CA SER A 433 -2.68 3.90 7.39
C SER A 433 -2.62 3.98 5.87
N GLY A 434 -2.76 2.87 5.15
CA GLY A 434 -2.82 2.86 3.68
C GLY A 434 -1.78 3.73 2.94
N LEU A 435 -2.27 4.44 1.92
CA LEU A 435 -1.55 5.44 1.12
C LEU A 435 -1.63 6.82 1.76
N LEU A 436 -0.70 7.70 1.39
CA LEU A 436 -0.76 9.11 1.77
C LEU A 436 -1.81 9.82 0.89
N SER A 437 -3.01 10.01 1.42
CA SER A 437 -4.14 10.63 0.72
C SER A 437 -4.96 11.56 1.62
N SER A 438 -5.97 12.23 1.06
CA SER A 438 -6.91 13.05 1.83
C SER A 438 -7.75 12.25 2.82
N GLU A 439 -8.02 10.98 2.53
CA GLU A 439 -8.85 10.09 3.35
C GLU A 439 -8.07 9.49 4.52
N TYR A 440 -6.73 9.54 4.46
CA TYR A 440 -5.82 9.01 5.47
C TYR A 440 -6.22 9.39 6.89
N ALA A 441 -6.47 10.68 7.16
CA ALA A 441 -6.69 11.16 8.53
C ALA A 441 -7.97 10.59 9.15
N GLY A 442 -9.04 10.50 8.36
CA GLY A 442 -10.32 9.95 8.81
C GLY A 442 -10.23 8.45 9.10
N LEU A 443 -9.59 7.70 8.21
CA LEU A 443 -9.44 6.25 8.37
C LEU A 443 -8.42 5.88 9.46
N LEU A 444 -7.37 6.68 9.63
CA LEU A 444 -6.47 6.58 10.78
C LEU A 444 -7.23 6.75 12.09
N ALA A 445 -8.06 7.79 12.20
CA ALA A 445 -8.88 8.00 13.40
C ALA A 445 -9.85 6.84 13.62
N GLY A 446 -10.48 6.33 12.56
CA GLY A 446 -11.30 5.12 12.61
C GLY A 446 -10.54 3.93 13.20
N GLY A 447 -9.39 3.60 12.63
CA GLY A 447 -8.57 2.47 13.07
C GLY A 447 -7.99 2.58 14.49
N LEU A 448 -7.85 3.81 15.02
CA LEU A 448 -7.36 4.07 16.39
C LEU A 448 -8.49 4.12 17.44
N LEU A 449 -9.67 4.61 17.07
CA LEU A 449 -10.74 4.92 18.02
C LEU A 449 -11.86 3.88 18.04
N ILE A 450 -12.14 3.23 16.91
CA ILE A 450 -13.13 2.15 16.85
C ILE A 450 -12.56 0.93 17.59
N PRO A 451 -13.33 0.28 18.47
CA PRO A 451 -12.90 -0.91 19.21
C PRO A 451 -12.88 -2.16 18.31
N HIS A 452 -12.01 -2.16 17.31
CA HIS A 452 -11.84 -3.28 16.39
C HIS A 452 -11.45 -4.57 17.11
N HIS A 453 -11.93 -5.71 16.62
CA HIS A 453 -11.53 -7.03 17.12
C HIS A 453 -10.05 -7.39 16.85
N SER A 454 -9.39 -6.64 15.96
CA SER A 454 -8.00 -6.87 15.56
C SER A 454 -7.34 -5.58 15.09
N SER A 455 -6.03 -5.50 15.27
CA SER A 455 -5.20 -4.44 14.68
C SER A 455 -5.11 -4.54 13.15
N LYS A 456 -5.50 -5.68 12.55
CA LYS A 456 -5.64 -5.83 11.10
C LYS A 456 -7.03 -5.37 10.66
N ASN A 457 -7.13 -4.09 10.32
CA ASN A 457 -8.33 -3.46 9.78
C ASN A 457 -7.91 -2.34 8.82
N ASP A 458 -8.82 -1.94 7.95
CA ASP A 458 -8.59 -0.88 6.96
C ASP A 458 -9.08 0.51 7.44
N GLY A 459 -9.38 0.63 8.73
CA GLY A 459 -9.92 1.83 9.38
C GLY A 459 -11.41 1.72 9.70
N ILE A 460 -12.15 0.84 9.00
CA ILE A 460 -13.59 0.63 9.22
C ILE A 460 -13.95 -0.86 9.22
N VAL A 461 -13.35 -1.65 8.34
CA VAL A 461 -13.61 -3.08 8.18
C VAL A 461 -12.40 -3.89 8.63
N GLU A 462 -12.65 -4.86 9.51
CA GLU A 462 -11.64 -5.82 9.91
C GLU A 462 -11.27 -6.74 8.75
N PHE A 463 -9.97 -7.05 8.64
CA PHE A 463 -9.47 -8.00 7.65
C PHE A 463 -10.28 -9.31 7.68
N GLN A 464 -10.55 -9.86 8.88
CA GLN A 464 -11.32 -11.09 9.06
C GLN A 464 -12.79 -11.00 8.64
N SER A 465 -13.37 -9.80 8.65
CA SER A 465 -14.70 -9.54 8.12
C SER A 465 -14.68 -9.61 6.59
N CYS A 466 -13.67 -8.97 5.97
CA CYS A 466 -13.45 -9.00 4.52
C CYS A 466 -13.22 -10.39 3.96
N LEU A 467 -12.49 -11.25 4.68
CA LEU A 467 -12.29 -12.64 4.26
C LEU A 467 -13.58 -13.46 4.14
N ALA A 468 -14.70 -13.02 4.73
CA ALA A 468 -15.92 -13.81 4.81
C ALA A 468 -15.67 -15.21 5.41
N ASN A 469 -15.83 -16.26 4.59
CA ASN A 469 -15.52 -17.66 4.92
C ASN A 469 -14.21 -18.17 4.31
N LEU A 470 -13.51 -17.33 3.54
CA LEU A 470 -12.25 -17.70 2.89
C LEU A 470 -11.14 -17.87 3.94
N ASP A 471 -10.17 -18.73 3.62
CA ASP A 471 -9.04 -18.98 4.50
C ASP A 471 -8.07 -17.80 4.47
N SER A 472 -7.79 -17.21 5.63
CA SER A 472 -6.79 -16.16 5.78
C SER A 472 -5.40 -16.53 5.26
N SER A 473 -5.06 -17.82 5.22
CA SER A 473 -3.76 -18.30 4.73
C SER A 473 -3.60 -18.17 3.21
N SER A 474 -4.70 -18.05 2.47
CA SER A 474 -4.64 -17.83 1.01
C SER A 474 -4.34 -16.39 0.64
N PHE A 475 -4.44 -15.45 1.59
CA PHE A 475 -4.24 -14.03 1.34
C PHE A 475 -2.79 -13.62 1.53
N GLU A 476 -2.17 -13.10 0.48
CA GLU A 476 -0.76 -12.74 0.44
C GLU A 476 -0.57 -11.23 0.21
N THR A 477 0.59 -10.71 0.59
CA THR A 477 0.88 -9.26 0.53
C THR A 477 1.39 -8.82 -0.85
N SER A 478 1.22 -9.62 -1.90
CA SER A 478 1.68 -9.32 -3.25
C SER A 478 0.51 -9.05 -4.20
N TYR A 479 0.63 -7.98 -5.00
CA TYR A 479 -0.34 -7.60 -6.02
C TYR A 479 -0.53 -8.66 -7.11
N SER A 480 0.39 -9.62 -7.23
CA SER A 480 0.31 -10.70 -8.22
C SER A 480 -0.63 -11.85 -7.82
N THR A 481 -1.26 -11.76 -6.64
CA THR A 481 -2.06 -12.84 -6.05
C THR A 481 -3.55 -12.57 -6.18
N THR A 482 -4.34 -13.65 -6.34
CA THR A 482 -5.81 -13.57 -6.44
C THR A 482 -6.47 -13.04 -5.15
N TRP A 483 -5.87 -13.38 -4.01
CA TRP A 483 -6.34 -13.00 -2.67
C TRP A 483 -5.31 -12.08 -2.03
N TYR A 484 -5.58 -10.79 -2.05
CA TYR A 484 -4.60 -9.77 -1.74
C TYR A 484 -4.81 -9.18 -0.35
N ALA A 485 -3.90 -9.50 0.57
CA ALA A 485 -3.77 -8.87 1.89
C ALA A 485 -3.07 -7.51 1.73
N ALA A 486 -3.83 -6.52 1.28
CA ALA A 486 -3.30 -5.20 0.96
C ALA A 486 -3.01 -4.39 2.22
N ALA A 487 -1.87 -3.71 2.27
CA ALA A 487 -1.52 -2.74 3.30
C ALA A 487 -2.17 -1.37 3.01
N LEU A 488 -3.48 -1.42 2.73
CA LEU A 488 -4.31 -0.31 2.26
C LEU A 488 -5.45 -0.04 3.24
N ASN A 489 -5.83 1.23 3.34
CA ASN A 489 -7.01 1.63 4.10
C ASN A 489 -8.28 1.44 3.24
N HIS A 490 -9.46 1.63 3.85
CA HIS A 490 -10.74 1.32 3.20
C HIS A 490 -10.95 2.09 1.89
N ALA A 491 -10.53 3.35 1.84
CA ALA A 491 -10.65 4.21 0.66
C ALA A 491 -9.66 3.82 -0.44
N ASP A 492 -8.41 3.49 -0.09
CA ASP A 492 -7.41 3.14 -1.11
C ASP A 492 -7.80 1.87 -1.90
N THR A 493 -8.58 0.97 -1.30
CA THR A 493 -9.11 -0.21 -2.00
C THR A 493 -10.14 0.11 -3.08
N THR A 494 -10.61 1.36 -3.20
CA THR A 494 -11.43 1.80 -4.34
C THR A 494 -10.62 2.15 -5.58
N PHE A 495 -9.28 2.01 -5.54
CA PHE A 495 -8.35 2.47 -6.58
C PHE A 495 -8.16 3.99 -6.67
N HIS A 496 -8.95 4.78 -5.93
CA HIS A 496 -8.99 6.24 -6.08
C HIS A 496 -7.64 6.93 -5.86
N ASN A 497 -6.84 6.42 -4.93
CA ASN A 497 -5.64 7.08 -4.42
C ASN A 497 -4.33 6.65 -5.12
N GLY A 498 -4.42 5.91 -6.22
CA GLY A 498 -3.24 5.43 -6.93
C GLY A 498 -2.54 4.29 -6.18
N GLU A 499 -1.21 4.34 -6.13
CA GLU A 499 -0.39 3.25 -5.60
C GLU A 499 0.80 3.73 -4.76
N GLY A 500 1.27 2.87 -3.87
CA GLY A 500 2.48 3.11 -3.10
C GLY A 500 3.74 3.01 -3.96
N LEU A 501 4.73 3.86 -3.66
CA LEU A 501 6.04 3.81 -4.32
C LEU A 501 6.80 2.51 -4.03
N PHE A 502 6.81 2.12 -2.75
CA PHE A 502 7.58 0.97 -2.25
C PHE A 502 6.67 0.12 -1.39
N SER A 503 6.25 -1.02 -1.92
CA SER A 503 5.56 -2.13 -1.26
C SER A 503 4.65 -2.81 -2.26
N SER A 504 4.90 -4.10 -2.49
CA SER A 504 3.99 -4.98 -3.21
C SER A 504 2.59 -5.07 -2.58
N ALA A 505 2.44 -4.67 -1.31
CA ALA A 505 1.18 -4.67 -0.57
C ALA A 505 0.36 -3.37 -0.74
N LYS A 506 0.86 -2.38 -1.49
CA LYS A 506 0.19 -1.08 -1.68
C LYS A 506 -0.09 -0.76 -3.16
N LYS A 507 -0.44 -1.77 -3.96
CA LYS A 507 -0.61 -1.65 -5.42
C LYS A 507 -2.02 -2.04 -5.89
N PRO A 508 -3.08 -1.33 -5.45
CA PRO A 508 -4.44 -1.75 -5.73
C PRO A 508 -4.78 -1.75 -7.23
N LEU A 509 -4.29 -0.75 -7.98
CA LEU A 509 -4.54 -0.65 -9.42
C LEU A 509 -3.80 -1.72 -10.22
N LYS A 510 -2.51 -1.93 -9.95
CA LYS A 510 -1.71 -2.99 -10.60
C LYS A 510 -2.25 -4.37 -10.25
N TRP A 511 -2.70 -4.59 -9.01
CA TRP A 511 -3.38 -5.84 -8.65
C TRP A 511 -4.56 -6.11 -9.57
N PHE A 512 -5.47 -5.13 -9.73
CA PHE A 512 -6.64 -5.30 -10.59
C PHE A 512 -6.26 -5.42 -12.08
N GLU A 513 -5.30 -4.62 -12.54
CA GLU A 513 -4.81 -4.64 -13.91
C GLU A 513 -4.23 -6.00 -14.32
N CYS A 514 -3.57 -6.69 -13.38
CA CYS A 514 -2.89 -7.96 -13.59
C CYS A 514 -3.73 -9.19 -13.19
N LEU A 515 -4.97 -9.00 -12.73
CA LEU A 515 -5.75 -10.05 -12.06
C LEU A 515 -6.32 -11.12 -13.01
N LEU A 516 -6.78 -10.73 -14.20
CA LEU A 516 -7.70 -11.52 -15.05
C LEU A 516 -7.18 -11.83 -16.47
#